data_AF-A0A1W9RR17-F1
#
_entry.id   AF-A0A1W9RR17-F1
#
_cell.length_a   1.000
_cell.length_b   1.000
_cell.length_c   1.000
_cell.angle_alpha   90.00
_cell.angle_beta   90.00
_cell.angle_gamma   90.00
#
_symmetry.space_group_name_H-M   'P 1'
#
loop_
_entity.id
_entity.type
_entity.pdbx_description
1 polymer ?
#
loop_
_entity_poly.entity_id
_entity_poly.type
_entity_poly.pdbx_seq_one_letter_code
_entity_poly.pdbx_strand_id
1 'polypeptide(L)'
;MRKFPFLFIVLLVIFFVSIVSYAGGRWYNFYDQALKLMQQKQYAAAVEKFNQALKTKSKDTKKIKTYGMHFISYFPHREKGICLFYLGQTEQARNELQLSIRQQYSQRAQDFLTKINGGVVPPPAPPVQLPPKKEEIKVKPLPPKPIPQSTSPKRVGERMGIAVLPFESKGLGQEMGEINIVEQMMTTFYSTDRFKLFERTQLEKILEEQKLGMTGVIDASTAAEIGKGIGVDAIVLGSVTRAGSNIAIDARLIDTETAEIITAQDDMCKRTTIPELKAMINRLAQKIVSDLPLVEGYVIGVKGDDLTLDFGLDKGVKKGMKCIVYSEGREIIHPITKKVLGKETEELGEVRLMQVYPQFSIAKVIRSQGGVFEIGNKVITK
;
A
#
# COMPACT_ATOMS: atom_id res chain seq x y z
N MET A 1 2.60 10.31 70.81
CA MET A 1 2.06 9.53 69.68
C MET A 1 2.18 10.39 68.43
N ARG A 2 3.19 10.16 67.57
CA ARG A 2 3.11 9.53 66.21
C ARG A 2 2.13 10.29 65.27
N LYS A 3 2.48 10.80 64.08
CA LYS A 3 3.40 10.31 63.03
C LYS A 3 3.99 11.44 62.14
N PHE A 4 5.20 11.17 61.61
CA PHE A 4 5.99 11.92 60.62
C PHE A 4 5.42 11.88 59.19
N PRO A 5 5.77 12.84 58.30
CA PRO A 5 5.45 12.80 56.88
C PRO A 5 6.43 11.90 56.11
N PHE A 6 5.92 10.96 55.30
CA PHE A 6 6.71 10.17 54.33
C PHE A 6 6.82 11.02 53.05
N LEU A 7 7.98 11.62 52.77
CA LEU A 7 9.13 11.05 52.05
C LEU A 7 8.90 10.95 50.53
N PHE A 8 9.41 11.99 49.88
CA PHE A 8 9.79 12.16 48.49
C PHE A 8 10.73 11.01 48.01
N ILE A 9 10.61 10.64 46.73
CA ILE A 9 11.65 10.06 45.86
C ILE A 9 12.24 8.71 46.29
N VAL A 10 11.74 7.62 45.67
CA VAL A 10 12.50 6.48 45.10
C VAL A 10 11.49 5.83 44.12
N LEU A 11 11.71 5.51 42.84
CA LEU A 11 12.82 4.79 42.24
C LEU A 11 12.72 4.95 40.70
N LEU A 12 13.73 5.63 40.15
CA LEU A 12 14.36 5.42 38.85
C LEU A 12 13.84 4.18 38.09
N VAL A 13 12.92 4.39 37.13
CA VAL A 13 12.55 3.37 36.14
C VAL A 13 13.72 3.22 35.19
N ILE A 14 14.63 2.31 35.56
CA ILE A 14 15.73 1.84 34.73
C ILE A 14 15.14 1.23 33.47
N PHE A 15 15.31 1.96 32.38
CA PHE A 15 15.77 1.48 31.08
C PHE A 15 16.14 -0.01 31.07
N PHE A 16 15.18 -0.88 30.75
CA PHE A 16 15.49 -2.15 30.11
C PHE A 16 14.64 -2.28 28.86
N VAL A 17 15.20 -1.67 27.81
CA VAL A 17 14.99 -2.01 26.42
C VAL A 17 15.03 -3.53 26.28
N SER A 18 13.86 -4.15 26.16
CA SER A 18 13.75 -5.43 25.48
C SER A 18 13.43 -5.13 24.02
N ILE A 19 14.47 -4.87 23.23
CA ILE A 19 14.42 -5.11 21.79
C ILE A 19 14.28 -6.62 21.64
N VAL A 20 13.03 -7.10 21.67
CA VAL A 20 12.70 -8.30 20.94
C VAL A 20 12.29 -7.80 19.57
N SER A 21 13.27 -7.78 18.66
CA SER A 21 13.02 -7.62 17.23
C SER A 21 11.91 -8.57 16.82
N TYR A 22 10.71 -8.04 16.58
CA TYR A 22 9.57 -8.81 16.08
C TYR A 22 9.83 -9.11 14.60
N ALA A 23 10.75 -10.05 14.33
CA ALA A 23 11.02 -10.59 13.00
C ALA A 23 9.88 -11.50 12.49
N GLY A 24 8.74 -11.56 13.20
CA GLY A 24 7.65 -12.50 12.97
C GLY A 24 6.67 -12.17 11.83
N GLY A 25 6.81 -11.05 11.13
CA GLY A 25 5.81 -10.56 10.16
C GLY A 25 5.95 -10.98 8.69
N ARG A 26 7.04 -11.66 8.27
CA ARG A 26 7.31 -11.88 6.82
C ARG A 26 6.90 -13.23 6.24
N TRP A 27 6.69 -14.26 7.07
CA TRP A 27 6.49 -15.65 6.60
C TRP A 27 5.23 -15.81 5.73
N TYR A 28 4.17 -15.09 6.09
CA TYR A 28 2.90 -15.11 5.36
C TYR A 28 3.05 -14.53 3.95
N ASN A 29 3.82 -13.46 3.78
CA ASN A 29 4.09 -12.84 2.47
C ASN A 29 4.83 -13.82 1.53
N PHE A 30 5.78 -14.57 2.07
CA PHE A 30 6.48 -15.61 1.29
C PHE A 30 5.55 -16.77 0.92
N TYR A 31 4.66 -17.18 1.81
CA TYR A 31 3.67 -18.22 1.53
C TYR A 31 2.66 -17.79 0.47
N ASP A 32 2.12 -16.57 0.55
CA ASP A 32 1.20 -16.03 -0.46
C ASP A 32 1.87 -15.87 -1.84
N GLN A 33 3.11 -15.38 -1.87
CA GLN A 33 3.92 -15.34 -3.09
C GLN A 33 4.14 -16.73 -3.69
N ALA A 34 4.43 -17.73 -2.85
CA ALA A 34 4.63 -19.11 -3.30
C ALA A 34 3.36 -19.69 -3.94
N LEU A 35 2.18 -19.41 -3.39
CA LEU A 35 0.89 -19.83 -3.96
C LEU A 35 0.63 -19.17 -5.33
N LYS A 36 0.92 -17.87 -5.47
CA LYS A 36 0.80 -17.16 -6.76
C LYS A 36 1.72 -17.73 -7.83
N LEU A 37 2.99 -17.99 -7.48
CA LEU A 37 3.96 -18.62 -8.37
C LEU A 37 3.53 -20.03 -8.78
N MET A 38 2.97 -20.79 -7.84
CA MET A 38 2.42 -22.12 -8.10
C MET A 38 1.24 -22.08 -9.09
N GLN A 39 0.33 -21.09 -8.96
CA GLN A 39 -0.77 -20.87 -9.93
C GLN A 39 -0.25 -20.52 -11.32
N GLN A 40 0.85 -19.78 -11.40
CA GLN A 40 1.54 -19.43 -12.65
C GLN A 40 2.40 -20.58 -13.19
N LYS A 41 2.35 -21.78 -12.59
CA LYS A 41 3.17 -22.95 -12.93
C LYS A 41 4.68 -22.72 -12.82
N GLN A 42 5.11 -21.70 -12.08
CA GLN A 42 6.51 -21.39 -11.79
C GLN A 42 6.98 -22.18 -10.55
N TYR A 43 6.98 -23.51 -10.65
CA TYR A 43 7.15 -24.40 -9.49
C TYR A 43 8.50 -24.27 -8.79
N ALA A 44 9.61 -24.04 -9.52
CA ALA A 44 10.93 -23.87 -8.92
C ALA A 44 11.01 -22.60 -8.05
N ALA A 45 10.47 -21.49 -8.55
CA ALA A 45 10.39 -20.24 -7.80
C ALA A 45 9.44 -20.36 -6.60
N ALA A 46 8.33 -21.09 -6.75
CA ALA A 46 7.40 -21.37 -5.66
C ALA A 46 8.06 -22.16 -4.52
N VAL A 47 8.86 -23.19 -4.84
CA VAL A 47 9.61 -23.97 -3.83
C VAL A 47 10.53 -23.08 -3.00
N GLU A 48 11.25 -22.15 -3.63
CA GLU A 48 12.14 -21.23 -2.91
C GLU A 48 11.36 -20.32 -1.95
N LYS A 49 10.19 -19.83 -2.38
CA LYS A 49 9.31 -19.02 -1.52
C LYS A 49 8.70 -19.83 -0.38
N PHE A 50 8.34 -21.10 -0.60
CA PHE A 50 7.94 -21.99 0.48
C PHE A 50 9.08 -22.23 1.48
N ASN A 51 10.31 -22.44 1.01
CA ASN A 51 11.47 -22.57 1.90
C ASN A 51 11.65 -21.32 2.77
N GLN A 52 11.43 -20.13 2.23
CA GLN A 52 11.51 -18.87 2.98
C GLN A 52 10.41 -18.76 4.05
N ALA A 53 9.18 -19.19 3.75
CA ALA A 53 8.09 -19.25 4.75
C ALA A 53 8.39 -20.26 5.87
N LEU A 54 8.91 -21.44 5.49
CA LEU A 54 9.24 -22.54 6.39
C LEU A 54 10.35 -22.20 7.40
N LYS A 55 11.24 -21.23 7.09
CA LYS A 55 12.26 -20.73 8.04
C LYS A 55 11.66 -20.16 9.32
N THR A 56 10.44 -19.62 9.25
CA THR A 56 9.78 -18.98 10.39
C THR A 56 8.61 -19.79 10.91
N LYS A 57 7.82 -20.42 10.03
CA LYS A 57 6.66 -21.26 10.40
C LYS A 57 6.68 -22.56 9.61
N SER A 58 7.00 -23.66 10.27
CA SER A 58 7.23 -24.98 9.65
C SER A 58 6.11 -26.00 9.86
N LYS A 59 4.96 -25.61 10.44
CA LYS A 59 3.87 -26.54 10.75
C LYS A 59 2.67 -26.32 9.85
N ASP A 60 2.28 -27.36 9.12
CA ASP A 60 1.02 -27.44 8.40
C ASP A 60 -0.15 -27.42 9.41
N THR A 61 -1.13 -26.56 9.17
CA THR A 61 -2.32 -26.42 10.01
C THR A 61 -3.50 -25.89 9.21
N LYS A 62 -4.70 -26.33 9.60
CA LYS A 62 -5.96 -25.85 9.00
C LYS A 62 -6.25 -24.39 9.35
N LYS A 63 -5.68 -23.91 10.46
CA LYS A 63 -5.92 -22.58 10.99
C LYS A 63 -4.66 -22.05 11.68
N ILE A 64 -4.08 -20.98 11.13
CA ILE A 64 -3.01 -20.22 11.78
C ILE A 64 -3.34 -18.73 11.68
N LYS A 65 -3.03 -18.00 12.75
CA LYS A 65 -3.15 -16.56 12.80
C LYS A 65 -1.97 -15.93 12.02
N THR A 66 -2.25 -15.09 11.03
CA THR A 66 -1.21 -14.38 10.26
C THR A 66 -0.87 -13.05 10.94
N TYR A 67 -1.86 -12.18 11.08
CA TYR A 67 -1.80 -10.90 11.79
C TYR A 67 -3.21 -10.54 12.28
N GLY A 68 -3.31 -9.79 13.38
CA GLY A 68 -4.62 -9.41 13.94
C GLY A 68 -5.52 -10.63 14.24
N MET A 69 -6.77 -10.62 13.76
CA MET A 69 -7.70 -11.76 13.86
C MET A 69 -7.81 -12.56 12.54
N HIS A 70 -6.88 -12.37 11.60
CA HIS A 70 -6.91 -13.08 10.32
C HIS A 70 -6.34 -14.48 10.47
N PHE A 71 -7.13 -15.48 10.03
CA PHE A 71 -6.75 -16.88 10.07
C PHE A 71 -6.76 -17.47 8.67
N ILE A 72 -5.72 -18.22 8.34
CA ILE A 72 -5.62 -18.94 7.08
C ILE A 72 -5.45 -20.44 7.34
N SER A 73 -5.76 -21.23 6.31
CA SER A 73 -5.16 -22.56 6.16
C SER A 73 -3.74 -22.41 5.64
N TYR A 74 -2.78 -23.01 6.35
CA TYR A 74 -1.36 -22.91 6.06
C TYR A 74 -0.78 -24.31 5.91
N PHE A 75 -0.47 -24.69 4.67
CA PHE A 75 0.04 -26.02 4.33
C PHE A 75 1.30 -25.91 3.46
N PRO A 76 2.38 -25.27 3.94
CA PRO A 76 3.60 -25.07 3.18
C PRO A 76 4.26 -26.38 2.74
N HIS A 77 4.26 -27.44 3.57
CA HIS A 77 4.84 -28.73 3.19
C HIS A 77 4.02 -29.42 2.12
N ARG A 78 2.67 -29.36 2.22
CA ARG A 78 1.78 -29.87 1.18
C ARG A 78 2.04 -29.22 -0.17
N GLU A 79 1.97 -27.89 -0.22
CA GLU A 79 2.04 -27.18 -1.50
C GLU A 79 3.45 -27.22 -2.08
N LYS A 80 4.51 -27.18 -1.23
CA LYS A 80 5.89 -27.43 -1.66
C LYS A 80 6.06 -28.82 -2.26
N GLY A 81 5.51 -29.86 -1.62
CA GLY A 81 5.54 -31.23 -2.13
C GLY A 81 4.87 -31.37 -3.50
N ILE A 82 3.77 -30.66 -3.73
CA ILE A 82 3.10 -30.62 -5.03
C ILE A 82 3.95 -29.91 -6.09
N CYS A 83 4.61 -28.79 -5.75
CA CYS A 83 5.55 -28.13 -6.66
C CYS A 83 6.71 -29.05 -7.04
N LEU A 84 7.29 -29.77 -6.08
CA LEU A 84 8.37 -30.74 -6.31
C LEU A 84 7.92 -31.90 -7.19
N PHE A 85 6.67 -32.36 -7.04
CA PHE A 85 6.08 -33.36 -7.91
C PHE A 85 6.07 -32.88 -9.36
N TYR A 86 5.59 -31.66 -9.64
CA TYR A 86 5.59 -31.10 -11.01
C TYR A 86 7.00 -30.79 -11.56
N LEU A 87 8.01 -30.69 -10.71
CA LEU A 87 9.42 -30.57 -11.11
C LEU A 87 10.08 -31.93 -11.39
N GLY A 88 9.35 -33.04 -11.25
CA GLY A 88 9.91 -34.39 -11.40
C GLY A 88 10.78 -34.85 -10.24
N GLN A 89 10.79 -34.11 -9.12
CA GLN A 89 11.57 -34.43 -7.92
C GLN A 89 10.78 -35.36 -6.99
N THR A 90 10.45 -36.54 -7.48
CA THR A 90 9.49 -37.49 -6.89
C THR A 90 9.82 -37.87 -5.44
N GLU A 91 11.07 -38.16 -5.12
CA GLU A 91 11.49 -38.51 -3.76
C GLU A 91 11.30 -37.35 -2.77
N GLN A 92 11.68 -36.14 -3.17
CA GLN A 92 11.52 -34.94 -2.34
C GLN A 92 10.03 -34.61 -2.15
N ALA A 93 9.24 -34.72 -3.23
CA ALA A 93 7.80 -34.56 -3.18
C ALA A 93 7.14 -35.55 -2.21
N ARG A 94 7.53 -36.82 -2.26
CA ARG A 94 7.02 -37.86 -1.36
C ARG A 94 7.31 -37.52 0.10
N ASN A 95 8.55 -37.13 0.40
CA ASN A 95 8.97 -36.79 1.76
C ASN A 95 8.19 -35.59 2.33
N GLU A 96 8.04 -34.52 1.54
CA GLU A 96 7.31 -33.32 1.93
C GLU A 96 5.80 -33.59 2.13
N LEU A 97 5.19 -34.39 1.25
CA LEU A 97 3.77 -34.75 1.36
C LEU A 97 3.50 -35.70 2.54
N GLN A 98 4.39 -36.66 2.79
CA GLN A 98 4.29 -37.50 3.99
C GLN A 98 4.44 -36.67 5.26
N LEU A 99 5.38 -35.73 5.29
CA LEU A 99 5.55 -34.80 6.41
C LEU A 99 4.29 -33.95 6.64
N SER A 100 3.71 -33.42 5.56
CA SER A 100 2.44 -32.69 5.62
C SER A 100 1.33 -33.52 6.26
N ILE A 101 1.12 -34.77 5.83
CA ILE A 101 0.08 -35.65 6.41
C ILE A 101 0.33 -35.95 7.89
N ARG A 102 1.59 -36.19 8.27
CA ARG A 102 1.95 -36.44 9.68
C ARG A 102 1.67 -35.22 10.56
N GLN A 103 1.84 -34.00 10.03
CA GLN A 103 1.57 -32.76 10.76
C GLN A 103 0.08 -32.42 10.79
N GLN A 104 -0.58 -32.45 9.62
CA GLN A 104 -2.00 -32.18 9.47
C GLN A 104 -2.55 -32.87 8.22
N TYR A 105 -3.42 -33.86 8.42
CA TYR A 105 -4.06 -34.57 7.32
C TYR A 105 -4.79 -33.62 6.35
N SER A 106 -4.61 -33.87 5.05
CA SER A 106 -5.45 -33.28 4.00
C SER A 106 -5.60 -34.24 2.82
N GLN A 107 -6.82 -34.31 2.27
CA GLN A 107 -7.14 -35.16 1.12
C GLN A 107 -6.21 -34.88 -0.06
N ARG A 108 -5.96 -33.59 -0.33
CA ARG A 108 -5.06 -33.14 -1.39
C ARG A 108 -3.64 -33.71 -1.27
N ALA A 109 -3.08 -33.81 -0.06
CA ALA A 109 -1.75 -34.41 0.13
C ALA A 109 -1.78 -35.92 -0.18
N GLN A 110 -2.83 -36.61 0.27
CA GLN A 110 -3.03 -38.03 0.03
C GLN A 110 -3.17 -38.34 -1.47
N ASP A 111 -3.94 -37.54 -2.21
CA ASP A 111 -4.15 -37.72 -3.65
C ASP A 111 -2.82 -37.66 -4.42
N PHE A 112 -1.92 -36.75 -4.04
CA PHE A 112 -0.60 -36.64 -4.67
C PHE A 112 0.37 -37.76 -4.25
N LEU A 113 0.28 -38.27 -3.02
CA LEU A 113 1.03 -39.47 -2.64
C LEU A 113 0.55 -40.71 -3.41
N THR A 114 -0.75 -40.85 -3.62
CA THR A 114 -1.31 -41.93 -4.45
C THR A 114 -0.80 -41.84 -5.89
N LYS A 115 -0.73 -40.62 -6.47
CA LYS A 115 -0.14 -40.40 -7.80
C LYS A 115 1.34 -40.78 -7.87
N ILE A 116 2.11 -40.40 -6.85
CA ILE A 116 3.55 -40.75 -6.75
C ILE A 116 3.73 -42.27 -6.65
N ASN A 117 2.93 -42.95 -5.84
CA ASN A 117 3.02 -44.40 -5.66
C ASN A 117 2.52 -45.18 -6.88
N GLY A 118 1.55 -44.62 -7.62
CA GLY A 118 1.06 -45.17 -8.88
C GLY A 118 1.94 -44.91 -10.09
N GLY A 119 3.14 -44.33 -9.92
CA GLY A 119 4.10 -44.11 -11.00
C GLY A 119 3.69 -43.03 -12.02
N VAL A 120 2.76 -42.15 -11.66
CA VAL A 120 2.28 -41.10 -12.58
C VAL A 120 3.39 -40.08 -12.82
N VAL A 121 3.90 -40.04 -14.05
CA VAL A 121 4.88 -39.04 -14.47
C VAL A 121 4.17 -37.70 -14.69
N PRO A 122 4.62 -36.60 -14.07
CA PRO A 122 4.04 -35.28 -14.28
C PRO A 122 4.20 -34.83 -15.74
N PRO A 123 3.28 -34.02 -16.29
CA PRO A 123 3.45 -33.44 -17.62
C PRO A 123 4.76 -32.65 -17.71
N PRO A 124 5.41 -32.59 -18.89
CA PRO A 124 6.71 -31.93 -19.03
C PRO A 124 6.63 -30.49 -18.52
N ALA A 125 7.54 -30.14 -17.61
CA ALA A 125 7.60 -28.82 -17.01
C ALA A 125 7.74 -27.74 -18.09
N PRO A 126 7.03 -26.60 -17.99
CA PRO A 126 7.32 -25.44 -18.82
C PRO A 126 8.80 -25.09 -18.69
N PRO A 127 9.49 -24.67 -19.78
CA PRO A 127 10.92 -24.46 -19.78
C PRO A 127 11.35 -23.55 -18.63
N VAL A 128 12.30 -24.05 -17.85
CA VAL A 128 12.83 -23.41 -16.64
C VAL A 128 13.49 -22.08 -17.02
N GLN A 129 12.86 -20.96 -16.68
CA GLN A 129 13.55 -19.66 -16.62
C GLN A 129 14.22 -19.56 -15.26
N LEU A 130 15.48 -20.02 -15.16
CA LEU A 130 16.31 -19.81 -13.99
C LEU A 130 16.71 -18.32 -13.93
N PRO A 131 16.58 -17.64 -12.77
CA PRO A 131 17.26 -16.36 -12.58
C PRO A 131 18.79 -16.60 -12.65
N PRO A 132 19.56 -15.75 -13.35
CA PRO A 132 20.98 -15.99 -13.52
C PRO A 132 21.72 -15.81 -12.19
N LYS A 133 22.57 -16.79 -11.89
CA LYS A 133 23.59 -16.73 -10.82
C LYS A 133 24.70 -15.79 -11.26
N LYS A 134 25.14 -14.90 -10.36
CA LYS A 134 26.30 -14.01 -10.55
C LYS A 134 27.57 -14.83 -10.83
N GLU A 135 28.16 -14.65 -11.99
CA GLU A 135 29.61 -14.51 -12.19
C GLU A 135 29.93 -13.94 -13.59
N GLU A 136 30.99 -13.14 -13.64
CA GLU A 136 31.34 -12.16 -14.66
C GLU A 136 31.79 -12.78 -15.99
N ILE A 137 31.19 -12.36 -17.11
CA ILE A 137 31.79 -12.50 -18.45
C ILE A 137 31.51 -11.25 -19.29
N LYS A 138 32.58 -10.66 -19.84
CA LYS A 138 32.63 -9.48 -20.72
C LYS A 138 31.66 -9.60 -21.91
N VAL A 139 30.80 -8.60 -22.15
CA VAL A 139 29.90 -8.56 -23.32
C VAL A 139 30.06 -7.25 -24.10
N LYS A 140 30.33 -7.37 -25.41
CA LYS A 140 30.33 -6.29 -26.41
C LYS A 140 28.88 -5.89 -26.73
N PRO A 141 28.55 -4.61 -27.02
CA PRO A 141 27.18 -4.12 -26.93
C PRO A 141 26.31 -4.59 -28.11
N LEU A 142 25.15 -5.19 -27.81
CA LEU A 142 24.01 -5.23 -28.72
C LEU A 142 23.07 -4.04 -28.41
N PRO A 143 22.40 -3.49 -29.43
CA PRO A 143 21.65 -2.25 -29.31
C PRO A 143 20.46 -2.40 -28.34
N PRO A 144 20.16 -1.38 -27.52
CA PRO A 144 19.11 -1.46 -26.52
C PRO A 144 17.73 -1.48 -27.17
N LYS A 145 16.92 -2.49 -26.82
CA LYS A 145 15.45 -2.41 -26.98
C LYS A 145 14.93 -1.30 -26.06
N PRO A 146 13.92 -0.50 -26.48
CA PRO A 146 13.38 0.57 -25.65
C PRO A 146 12.77 -0.01 -24.38
N ILE A 147 13.41 0.32 -23.26
CA ILE A 147 12.82 0.27 -21.93
C ILE A 147 11.61 1.22 -21.99
N PRO A 148 10.41 0.86 -21.47
CA PRO A 148 9.41 1.86 -21.13
C PRO A 148 10.10 2.84 -20.19
N GLN A 149 10.50 3.98 -20.73
CA GLN A 149 11.20 5.00 -19.96
C GLN A 149 10.21 5.44 -18.89
N SER A 150 10.41 5.02 -17.65
CA SER A 150 9.92 5.76 -16.51
C SER A 150 10.77 7.04 -16.42
N THR A 151 10.55 7.96 -17.34
CA THR A 151 10.95 9.36 -17.16
C THR A 151 9.97 9.97 -16.18
N SER A 152 10.19 9.73 -14.89
CA SER A 152 9.90 10.77 -13.91
C SER A 152 11.14 10.86 -13.02
N PRO A 153 11.99 11.88 -13.18
CA PRO A 153 12.99 12.16 -12.17
C PRO A 153 12.28 12.33 -10.81
N LYS A 154 13.01 12.00 -9.74
CA LYS A 154 12.69 12.21 -8.32
C LYS A 154 11.56 13.24 -8.12
N ARG A 155 10.35 12.76 -7.78
CA ARG A 155 9.19 13.64 -7.55
C ARG A 155 9.52 14.56 -6.39
N VAL A 156 9.48 15.86 -6.64
CA VAL A 156 9.72 16.85 -5.61
C VAL A 156 8.53 16.84 -4.66
N GLY A 157 8.82 16.70 -3.36
CA GLY A 157 7.83 16.59 -2.30
C GLY A 157 7.35 15.17 -2.01
N GLU A 158 7.05 14.89 -0.73
CA GLU A 158 6.35 13.67 -0.36
C GLU A 158 4.95 13.68 -0.99
N ARG A 159 4.56 12.60 -1.69
CA ARG A 159 3.20 12.43 -2.21
C ARG A 159 2.19 12.64 -1.08
N MET A 160 1.01 13.17 -1.40
CA MET A 160 -0.09 13.28 -0.44
C MET A 160 -0.22 11.98 0.38
N GLY A 161 0.02 12.12 1.67
CA GLY A 161 -0.12 11.06 2.66
C GLY A 161 -1.58 10.80 2.90
N ILE A 162 -2.05 9.57 2.65
CA ILE A 162 -3.44 9.19 2.91
C ILE A 162 -3.54 7.96 3.80
N ALA A 163 -4.56 7.96 4.66
CA ALA A 163 -5.00 6.79 5.40
C ALA A 163 -6.44 6.43 5.01
N VAL A 164 -6.78 5.14 5.03
CA VAL A 164 -8.12 4.66 4.71
C VAL A 164 -8.75 4.09 5.98
N LEU A 165 -9.84 4.71 6.43
CA LEU A 165 -10.59 4.21 7.60
C LEU A 165 -11.43 2.98 7.21
N PRO A 166 -11.85 2.18 8.20
CA PRO A 166 -12.85 1.14 8.01
C PRO A 166 -14.10 1.71 7.33
N PHE A 167 -14.53 1.06 6.25
CA PHE A 167 -15.79 1.41 5.59
C PHE A 167 -16.96 0.95 6.44
N GLU A 168 -17.96 1.81 6.58
CA GLU A 168 -19.25 1.39 7.14
C GLU A 168 -19.90 0.34 6.23
N SER A 169 -20.52 -0.67 6.81
CA SER A 169 -21.25 -1.68 6.05
C SER A 169 -22.69 -1.79 6.56
N LYS A 170 -23.65 -1.57 5.66
CA LYS A 170 -25.09 -1.66 5.95
C LYS A 170 -25.73 -2.69 5.03
N GLY A 171 -26.37 -3.69 5.63
CA GLY A 171 -27.11 -4.73 4.89
C GLY A 171 -26.23 -5.73 4.14
N LEU A 172 -24.89 -5.66 4.23
CA LEU A 172 -23.97 -6.67 3.71
C LEU A 172 -24.08 -7.95 4.56
N GLY A 173 -24.34 -9.10 3.93
CA GLY A 173 -24.35 -10.39 4.63
C GLY A 173 -22.94 -10.80 5.09
N GLN A 174 -22.83 -11.74 6.03
CA GLN A 174 -21.54 -12.16 6.63
C GLN A 174 -20.48 -12.51 5.57
N GLU A 175 -20.86 -13.22 4.49
CA GLU A 175 -19.94 -13.62 3.40
C GLU A 175 -19.32 -12.44 2.62
N MET A 176 -20.04 -11.32 2.48
CA MET A 176 -19.50 -10.13 1.83
C MET A 176 -18.81 -9.19 2.83
N GLY A 177 -19.20 -9.24 4.10
CA GLY A 177 -18.53 -8.54 5.19
C GLY A 177 -17.10 -9.03 5.44
N GLU A 178 -16.76 -10.24 5.01
CA GLU A 178 -15.38 -10.78 5.03
C GLU A 178 -14.46 -10.10 4.00
N ILE A 179 -15.01 -9.40 3.00
CA ILE A 179 -14.18 -8.66 2.04
C ILE A 179 -13.60 -7.46 2.76
N ASN A 180 -12.28 -7.45 2.88
CA ASN A 180 -11.54 -6.32 3.41
C ASN A 180 -11.50 -5.18 2.38
N ILE A 181 -12.58 -4.39 2.33
CA ILE A 181 -12.74 -3.22 1.44
C ILE A 181 -11.55 -2.25 1.59
N VAL A 182 -11.08 -2.06 2.83
CA VAL A 182 -9.93 -1.20 3.14
C VAL A 182 -8.67 -1.69 2.43
N GLU A 183 -8.37 -2.99 2.51
CA GLU A 183 -7.19 -3.57 1.86
C GLU A 183 -7.26 -3.47 0.33
N GLN A 184 -8.44 -3.74 -0.24
CA GLN A 184 -8.64 -3.61 -1.69
C GLN A 184 -8.47 -2.15 -2.14
N MET A 185 -8.99 -1.19 -1.36
CA MET A 185 -8.85 0.23 -1.62
C MET A 185 -7.37 0.66 -1.52
N MET A 186 -6.67 0.27 -0.46
CA MET A 186 -5.23 0.52 -0.29
C MET A 186 -4.42 -0.08 -1.45
N THR A 187 -4.69 -1.34 -1.82
CA THR A 187 -4.02 -1.99 -2.97
C THR A 187 -4.25 -1.20 -4.26
N THR A 188 -5.48 -0.71 -4.48
CA THR A 188 -5.82 0.05 -5.68
C THR A 188 -5.11 1.41 -5.68
N PHE A 189 -5.14 2.16 -4.59
CA PHE A 189 -4.41 3.42 -4.49
C PHE A 189 -2.91 3.25 -4.65
N TYR A 190 -2.33 2.17 -4.10
CA TYR A 190 -0.92 1.87 -4.25
C TYR A 190 -0.53 1.71 -5.73
N SER A 191 -1.36 0.99 -6.49
CA SER A 191 -1.13 0.74 -7.92
C SER A 191 -1.19 2.01 -8.78
N THR A 192 -1.86 3.06 -8.31
CA THR A 192 -1.93 4.34 -9.03
C THR A 192 -0.68 5.18 -8.89
N ASP A 193 0.21 4.83 -7.95
CA ASP A 193 1.45 5.56 -7.68
C ASP A 193 1.21 7.05 -7.35
N ARG A 194 -0.01 7.43 -6.93
CA ARG A 194 -0.43 8.83 -6.69
C ARG A 194 -0.23 9.30 -5.26
N PHE A 195 -0.33 8.39 -4.29
CA PHE A 195 -0.36 8.71 -2.86
C PHE A 195 0.77 8.03 -2.09
N LYS A 196 1.10 8.57 -0.91
CA LYS A 196 1.87 7.89 0.14
C LYS A 196 0.87 7.24 1.08
N LEU A 197 0.75 5.91 1.04
CA LEU A 197 -0.23 5.20 1.87
C LEU A 197 0.32 4.92 3.26
N PHE A 198 -0.52 5.14 4.26
CA PHE A 198 -0.23 4.80 5.65
C PHE A 198 -0.87 3.47 6.02
N GLU A 199 -0.11 2.63 6.73
CA GLU A 199 -0.55 1.30 7.09
C GLU A 199 -1.68 1.32 8.12
N ARG A 200 -2.59 0.34 8.00
CA ARG A 200 -3.69 0.15 8.94
C ARG A 200 -3.27 -0.08 10.39
N THR A 201 -2.08 -0.63 10.63
CA THR A 201 -1.57 -0.86 11.99
C THR A 201 -1.33 0.44 12.75
N GLN A 202 -0.93 1.50 12.04
CA GLN A 202 -0.74 2.84 12.60
C GLN A 202 -2.08 3.48 12.95
N LEU A 203 -3.09 3.28 12.10
CA LEU A 203 -4.48 3.65 12.37
C LEU A 203 -5.02 2.98 13.65
N GLU A 204 -4.86 1.66 13.79
CA GLU A 204 -5.37 0.89 14.93
C GLU A 204 -4.78 1.38 16.25
N LYS A 205 -3.47 1.67 16.29
CA LYS A 205 -2.80 2.20 17.47
C LYS A 205 -3.40 3.54 17.92
N ILE A 206 -3.63 4.48 17.00
CA ILE A 206 -4.20 5.78 17.30
C ILE A 206 -5.67 5.66 17.77
N LEU A 207 -6.45 4.77 17.14
CA LEU A 207 -7.84 4.53 17.54
C LEU A 207 -7.95 3.92 18.95
N GLU A 208 -7.05 2.99 19.30
CA GLU A 208 -6.96 2.42 20.65
C GLU A 208 -6.57 3.48 21.69
N GLU A 209 -5.59 4.33 21.39
CA GLU A 209 -5.13 5.42 22.28
C GLU A 209 -6.22 6.44 22.55
N GLN A 210 -7.03 6.78 21.54
CA GLN A 210 -8.14 7.75 21.65
C GLN A 210 -9.43 7.14 22.24
N LYS A 211 -9.44 5.84 22.59
CA LYS A 211 -10.64 5.09 23.03
C LYS A 211 -11.84 5.22 22.07
N LEU A 212 -11.56 5.48 20.80
CA LEU A 212 -12.60 5.60 19.78
C LEU A 212 -13.04 4.19 19.38
N GLY A 213 -14.28 3.84 19.68
CA GLY A 213 -14.88 2.59 19.22
C GLY A 213 -15.10 2.60 17.70
N MET A 214 -14.88 1.46 17.03
CA MET A 214 -15.11 1.28 15.58
C MET A 214 -16.61 1.29 15.18
N THR A 215 -17.51 1.70 16.06
CA THR A 215 -18.96 1.58 15.89
C THR A 215 -19.61 2.95 15.93
N GLY A 216 -19.90 3.51 14.76
CA GLY A 216 -20.60 4.78 14.61
C GLY A 216 -20.33 5.41 13.24
N VAL A 217 -21.20 6.35 12.85
CA VAL A 217 -20.93 7.20 11.68
C VAL A 217 -19.85 8.19 12.09
N ILE A 218 -18.65 8.04 11.53
CA ILE A 218 -17.52 8.94 11.78
C ILE A 218 -17.75 10.20 10.93
N ASP A 219 -17.91 11.35 11.59
CA ASP A 219 -18.00 12.63 10.88
C ASP A 219 -16.63 13.12 10.37
N ALA A 220 -16.65 14.12 9.49
CA ALA A 220 -15.44 14.64 8.85
C ALA A 220 -14.44 15.24 9.86
N SER A 221 -14.93 15.88 10.93
CA SER A 221 -14.11 16.45 12.00
C SER A 221 -13.36 15.39 12.78
N THR A 222 -14.04 14.34 13.21
CA THR A 222 -13.46 13.22 13.94
C THR A 222 -12.44 12.49 13.06
N ALA A 223 -12.77 12.29 11.78
CA ALA A 223 -11.84 11.73 10.82
C ALA A 223 -10.58 12.59 10.67
N ALA A 224 -10.74 13.90 10.53
CA ALA A 224 -9.61 14.82 10.43
C ALA A 224 -8.70 14.75 11.68
N GLU A 225 -9.26 14.68 12.88
CA GLU A 225 -8.50 14.50 14.12
C GLU A 225 -7.73 13.17 14.17
N ILE A 226 -8.35 12.07 13.78
CA ILE A 226 -7.68 10.76 13.65
C ILE A 226 -6.50 10.89 12.67
N GLY A 227 -6.70 11.58 11.55
CA GLY A 227 -5.67 11.79 10.53
C GLY A 227 -4.51 12.64 10.99
N LYS A 228 -4.78 13.69 11.77
CA LYS A 228 -3.74 14.48 12.44
C LYS A 228 -2.91 13.60 13.39
N GLY A 229 -3.57 12.71 14.14
CA GLY A 229 -2.90 11.78 15.04
C GLY A 229 -1.95 10.80 14.33
N ILE A 230 -2.28 10.42 13.09
CA ILE A 230 -1.45 9.52 12.26
C ILE A 230 -0.36 10.31 11.51
N GLY A 231 -0.59 11.60 11.28
CA GLY A 231 0.30 12.45 10.48
C GLY A 231 0.10 12.31 8.98
N VAL A 232 -1.16 12.13 8.54
CA VAL A 232 -1.52 12.08 7.11
C VAL A 232 -2.12 13.41 6.64
N ASP A 233 -1.99 13.71 5.35
CA ASP A 233 -2.57 14.92 4.73
C ASP A 233 -4.09 14.79 4.54
N ALA A 234 -4.57 13.58 4.26
CA ALA A 234 -5.98 13.32 4.02
C ALA A 234 -6.42 11.92 4.50
N ILE A 235 -7.71 11.78 4.78
CA ILE A 235 -8.34 10.51 5.17
C ILE A 235 -9.45 10.13 4.22
N VAL A 236 -9.48 8.84 3.84
CA VAL A 236 -10.58 8.24 3.11
C VAL A 236 -11.59 7.64 4.09
N LEU A 237 -12.82 8.14 4.02
CA LEU A 237 -14.02 7.59 4.65
C LEU A 237 -14.92 6.99 3.58
N GLY A 238 -15.81 6.08 3.95
CA GLY A 238 -16.82 5.61 3.02
C GLY A 238 -17.77 4.59 3.61
N SER A 239 -18.81 4.27 2.85
CA SER A 239 -19.80 3.27 3.22
C SER A 239 -20.11 2.35 2.07
N VAL A 240 -20.52 1.12 2.39
CA VAL A 240 -21.10 0.17 1.45
C VAL A 240 -22.48 -0.20 1.95
N THR A 241 -23.49 0.07 1.12
CA THR A 241 -24.89 -0.20 1.44
C THR A 241 -25.46 -1.21 0.45
N ARG A 242 -26.10 -2.26 0.95
CA ARG A 242 -26.85 -3.22 0.13
C ARG A 242 -28.35 -3.07 0.37
N ALA A 243 -29.10 -2.91 -0.72
CA ALA A 243 -30.56 -2.88 -0.73
C ALA A 243 -31.09 -3.90 -1.76
N GLY A 244 -31.56 -5.05 -1.29
CA GLY A 244 -31.93 -6.17 -2.15
C GLY A 244 -30.74 -6.70 -2.96
N SER A 245 -30.85 -6.67 -4.29
CA SER A 245 -29.77 -7.05 -5.22
C SER A 245 -28.80 -5.90 -5.52
N ASN A 246 -29.10 -4.68 -5.08
CA ASN A 246 -28.31 -3.51 -5.40
C ASN A 246 -27.26 -3.27 -4.31
N ILE A 247 -26.05 -2.92 -4.74
CA ILE A 247 -24.98 -2.45 -3.87
C ILE A 247 -24.61 -1.04 -4.30
N ALA A 248 -24.48 -0.15 -3.33
CA ALA A 248 -23.86 1.16 -3.51
C ALA A 248 -22.60 1.24 -2.63
N ILE A 249 -21.55 1.86 -3.15
CA ILE A 249 -20.37 2.26 -2.40
C ILE A 249 -20.18 3.76 -2.58
N ASP A 250 -19.88 4.46 -1.50
CA ASP A 250 -19.49 5.85 -1.52
C ASP A 250 -18.18 6.01 -0.74
N ALA A 251 -17.36 6.96 -1.16
CA ALA A 251 -16.15 7.33 -0.47
C ALA A 251 -15.89 8.83 -0.56
N ARG A 252 -15.32 9.39 0.50
CA ARG A 252 -14.94 10.79 0.63
C ARG A 252 -13.49 10.89 1.08
N LEU A 253 -12.75 11.81 0.48
CA LEU A 253 -11.40 12.18 0.91
C LEU A 253 -11.48 13.48 1.68
N ILE A 254 -11.05 13.48 2.94
CA ILE A 254 -11.14 14.59 3.89
C ILE A 254 -9.74 15.16 4.13
N ASP A 255 -9.56 16.47 3.99
CA ASP A 255 -8.32 17.16 4.36
C ASP A 255 -8.19 17.16 5.89
N THR A 256 -7.07 16.67 6.42
CA THR A 256 -6.91 16.51 7.87
C THR A 256 -6.71 17.84 8.58
N GLU A 257 -6.19 18.87 7.93
CA GLU A 257 -5.96 20.17 8.57
C GLU A 257 -7.27 20.94 8.76
N THR A 258 -8.09 20.96 7.71
CA THR A 258 -9.29 21.79 7.57
C THR A 258 -10.59 21.05 7.83
N ALA A 259 -10.58 19.71 7.83
CA ALA A 259 -11.76 18.84 7.87
C ALA A 259 -12.72 19.01 6.68
N GLU A 260 -12.29 19.68 5.60
CA GLU A 260 -13.08 19.85 4.39
C GLU A 260 -13.03 18.60 3.50
N ILE A 261 -14.12 18.35 2.75
CA ILE A 261 -14.17 17.29 1.74
C ILE A 261 -13.39 17.76 0.52
N ILE A 262 -12.28 17.08 0.20
CA ILE A 262 -11.49 17.31 -1.02
C ILE A 262 -12.23 16.75 -2.24
N THR A 263 -12.72 15.52 -2.13
CA THR A 263 -13.53 14.85 -3.16
C THR A 263 -14.49 13.85 -2.53
N ALA A 264 -15.64 13.65 -3.16
CA ALA A 264 -16.62 12.63 -2.83
C ALA A 264 -17.03 11.92 -4.11
N GLN A 265 -17.02 10.58 -4.08
CA GLN A 265 -17.32 9.74 -5.22
C GLN A 265 -18.24 8.59 -4.79
N ASP A 266 -19.03 8.08 -5.72
CA ASP A 266 -19.90 6.94 -5.52
C ASP A 266 -19.92 6.00 -6.74
N ASP A 267 -20.36 4.77 -6.51
CA ASP A 267 -20.67 3.81 -7.56
C ASP A 267 -21.80 2.88 -7.10
N MET A 268 -22.62 2.40 -8.04
CA MET A 268 -23.77 1.54 -7.75
C MET A 268 -23.90 0.44 -8.80
N CYS A 269 -24.19 -0.78 -8.36
CA CYS A 269 -24.47 -1.91 -9.23
C CYS A 269 -25.71 -2.68 -8.79
N LYS A 270 -26.32 -3.41 -9.73
CA LYS A 270 -27.52 -4.24 -9.50
C LYS A 270 -27.20 -5.70 -9.13
N ARG A 271 -25.92 -6.05 -9.03
CA ARG A 271 -25.45 -7.44 -8.84
C ARG A 271 -24.56 -7.55 -7.61
N THR A 272 -25.13 -8.14 -6.57
CA THR A 272 -24.45 -8.47 -5.31
C THR A 272 -23.47 -9.65 -5.49
N THR A 273 -22.33 -9.42 -6.13
CA THR A 273 -21.25 -10.43 -6.24
C THR A 273 -19.90 -9.85 -5.82
N ILE A 274 -19.02 -10.71 -5.31
CA ILE A 274 -17.66 -10.32 -4.88
C ILE A 274 -16.86 -9.66 -6.02
N PRO A 275 -16.84 -10.19 -7.26
CA PRO A 275 -16.11 -9.56 -8.35
C PRO A 275 -16.65 -8.17 -8.70
N GLU A 276 -17.97 -7.99 -8.67
CA GLU A 276 -18.59 -6.68 -8.93
C GLU A 276 -18.23 -5.67 -7.84
N LEU A 277 -18.27 -6.06 -6.56
CA LEU A 277 -17.85 -5.16 -5.47
C LEU A 277 -16.37 -4.75 -5.62
N LYS A 278 -15.49 -5.69 -5.99
CA LYS A 278 -14.08 -5.36 -6.28
C LYS A 278 -13.95 -4.39 -7.46
N ALA A 279 -14.72 -4.60 -8.52
CA ALA A 279 -14.73 -3.70 -9.67
C ALA A 279 -15.24 -2.30 -9.30
N MET A 280 -16.26 -2.21 -8.44
CA MET A 280 -16.76 -0.94 -7.91
C MET A 280 -15.69 -0.21 -7.09
N ILE A 281 -15.00 -0.91 -6.17
CA ILE A 281 -13.90 -0.32 -5.39
C ILE A 281 -12.80 0.21 -6.32
N ASN A 282 -12.44 -0.54 -7.36
CA ASN A 282 -11.42 -0.12 -8.32
C ASN A 282 -11.86 1.15 -9.07
N ARG A 283 -13.10 1.20 -9.57
CA ARG A 283 -13.64 2.38 -10.26
C ARG A 283 -13.73 3.59 -9.33
N LEU A 284 -14.16 3.39 -8.09
CA LEU A 284 -14.25 4.44 -7.08
C LEU A 284 -12.89 5.07 -6.80
N ALA A 285 -11.87 4.24 -6.58
CA ALA A 285 -10.50 4.69 -6.38
C ALA A 285 -9.97 5.47 -7.60
N GLN A 286 -10.25 4.99 -8.82
CA GLN A 286 -9.86 5.69 -10.05
C GLN A 286 -10.54 7.06 -10.19
N LYS A 287 -11.83 7.17 -9.84
CA LYS A 287 -12.54 8.46 -9.82
C LYS A 287 -11.89 9.44 -8.83
N ILE A 288 -11.56 8.98 -7.62
CA ILE A 288 -10.85 9.79 -6.61
C ILE A 288 -9.49 10.26 -7.13
N VAL A 289 -8.71 9.38 -7.76
CA VAL A 289 -7.41 9.71 -8.33
C VAL A 289 -7.55 10.72 -9.48
N SER A 290 -8.57 10.55 -10.33
CA SER A 290 -8.85 11.46 -11.45
C SER A 290 -9.23 12.88 -10.99
N ASP A 291 -9.83 13.00 -9.80
CA ASP A 291 -10.16 14.29 -9.19
C ASP A 291 -8.96 15.03 -8.59
N LEU A 292 -7.80 14.36 -8.50
CA LEU A 292 -6.57 14.88 -7.91
C LEU A 292 -5.43 14.85 -8.92
N PRO A 293 -5.54 15.62 -10.02
CA PRO A 293 -4.53 15.61 -11.07
C PRO A 293 -3.16 16.05 -10.55
N LEU A 294 -2.10 15.43 -11.05
CA LEU A 294 -0.72 15.82 -10.81
C LEU A 294 -0.33 16.85 -11.88
N VAL A 295 -0.35 18.12 -11.50
CA VAL A 295 -0.14 19.26 -12.40
C VAL A 295 1.15 19.95 -12.01
N GLU A 296 2.05 20.07 -12.98
CA GLU A 296 3.26 20.86 -12.86
C GLU A 296 3.07 22.25 -13.50
N GLY A 297 3.77 23.23 -12.93
CA GLY A 297 3.75 24.61 -13.39
C GLY A 297 4.79 25.48 -12.69
N TYR A 298 4.52 26.78 -12.70
CA TYR A 298 5.43 27.82 -12.23
C TYR A 298 4.69 28.89 -11.42
N VAL A 299 5.42 29.48 -10.47
CA VAL A 299 5.04 30.73 -9.83
C VAL A 299 5.25 31.86 -10.85
N ILE A 300 4.19 32.58 -11.20
CA ILE A 300 4.19 33.70 -12.16
C ILE A 300 3.94 35.06 -11.51
N GLY A 301 3.68 35.08 -10.20
CA GLY A 301 3.54 36.31 -9.42
C GLY A 301 3.65 36.03 -7.92
N VAL A 302 4.22 36.97 -7.19
CA VAL A 302 4.38 36.91 -5.73
C VAL A 302 3.90 38.24 -5.14
N LYS A 303 2.95 38.19 -4.21
CA LYS A 303 2.45 39.38 -3.51
C LYS A 303 2.21 39.05 -2.04
N GLY A 304 3.19 39.34 -1.19
CA GLY A 304 3.15 38.91 0.21
C GLY A 304 3.11 37.39 0.29
N ASP A 305 2.08 36.84 0.95
CA ASP A 305 1.87 35.39 1.09
C ASP A 305 1.05 34.77 -0.05
N ASP A 306 0.62 35.57 -1.02
CA ASP A 306 -0.14 35.10 -2.18
C ASP A 306 0.78 34.86 -3.39
N LEU A 307 0.72 33.65 -3.94
CA LEU A 307 1.42 33.25 -5.17
C LEU A 307 0.42 33.08 -6.31
N THR A 308 0.74 33.62 -7.48
CA THR A 308 0.00 33.34 -8.72
C THR A 308 0.69 32.20 -9.46
N LEU A 309 -0.08 31.19 -9.87
CA LEU A 309 0.43 29.97 -10.53
C LEU A 309 -0.12 29.86 -11.95
N ASP A 310 0.68 29.39 -12.90
CA ASP A 310 0.35 29.28 -14.34
C ASP A 310 -0.57 28.09 -14.71
N PHE A 311 -1.36 27.62 -13.76
CA PHE A 311 -2.36 26.60 -14.00
C PHE A 311 -3.66 26.88 -13.26
N GLY A 312 -4.75 26.44 -13.88
CA GLY A 312 -6.12 26.68 -13.44
C GLY A 312 -7.07 25.53 -13.78
N LEU A 313 -8.37 25.83 -13.84
CA LEU A 313 -9.45 24.86 -14.07
C LEU A 313 -9.22 23.98 -15.31
N ASP A 314 -8.59 24.52 -16.36
CA ASP A 314 -8.34 23.80 -17.61
C ASP A 314 -7.41 22.59 -17.41
N LYS A 315 -6.57 22.62 -16.36
CA LYS A 315 -5.73 21.49 -15.94
C LYS A 315 -6.37 20.63 -14.84
N GLY A 316 -7.64 20.86 -14.52
CA GLY A 316 -8.42 20.10 -13.55
C GLY A 316 -8.12 20.40 -12.08
N VAL A 317 -7.34 21.45 -11.78
CA VAL A 317 -7.09 21.84 -10.39
C VAL A 317 -8.32 22.54 -9.77
N LYS A 318 -8.50 22.38 -8.46
CA LYS A 318 -9.66 22.89 -7.72
C LYS A 318 -9.22 23.72 -6.52
N LYS A 319 -10.09 24.65 -6.09
CA LYS A 319 -9.90 25.39 -4.83
C LYS A 319 -9.67 24.40 -3.68
N GLY A 320 -8.76 24.72 -2.77
CA GLY A 320 -8.41 23.89 -1.62
C GLY A 320 -7.25 22.91 -1.89
N MET A 321 -6.93 22.61 -3.15
CA MET A 321 -5.78 21.74 -3.46
C MET A 321 -4.47 22.33 -2.91
N LYS A 322 -3.66 21.47 -2.30
CA LYS A 322 -2.30 21.82 -1.86
C LYS A 322 -1.33 21.67 -3.03
N CYS A 323 -0.31 22.51 -3.05
CA CYS A 323 0.80 22.42 -4.00
C CYS A 323 2.12 22.58 -3.25
N ILE A 324 3.16 21.98 -3.79
CA ILE A 324 4.53 22.07 -3.31
C ILE A 324 5.29 22.99 -4.25
N VAL A 325 5.90 24.03 -3.69
CA VAL A 325 6.74 24.98 -4.42
C VAL A 325 8.19 24.62 -4.17
N TYR A 326 8.98 24.56 -5.23
CA TYR A 326 10.38 24.13 -5.17
C TYR A 326 11.26 24.88 -6.18
N SER A 327 12.56 24.94 -5.89
CA SER A 327 13.57 25.42 -6.83
C SER A 327 14.27 24.24 -7.49
N GLU A 328 14.70 24.43 -8.75
CA GLU A 328 15.60 23.49 -9.44
C GLU A 328 17.03 24.04 -9.37
N GLY A 329 17.93 23.23 -8.82
CA GLY A 329 19.36 23.50 -8.72
C GLY A 329 20.17 22.89 -9.87
N ARG A 330 21.36 22.39 -9.54
CA ARG A 330 22.32 21.89 -10.53
C ARG A 330 21.80 20.64 -11.23
N GLU A 331 22.18 20.48 -12.50
CA GLU A 331 21.95 19.23 -13.23
C GLU A 331 22.76 18.07 -12.62
N ILE A 332 22.07 16.96 -12.37
CA ILE A 332 22.70 15.71 -11.94
C ILE A 332 23.10 14.96 -13.20
N ILE A 333 24.39 14.91 -13.48
CA ILE A 333 24.92 14.34 -14.72
C ILE A 333 25.57 12.99 -14.42
N HIS A 334 25.20 11.96 -15.18
CA HIS A 334 25.85 10.66 -15.06
C HIS A 334 27.35 10.78 -15.41
N PRO A 335 28.28 10.36 -14.53
CA PRO A 335 29.70 10.67 -14.69
C PRO A 335 30.32 10.08 -15.97
N ILE A 336 29.85 8.89 -16.38
CA ILE A 336 30.32 8.15 -17.57
C ILE A 336 29.56 8.56 -18.84
N THR A 337 28.23 8.41 -18.88
CA THR A 337 27.44 8.65 -20.10
C THR A 337 27.24 10.12 -20.42
N LYS A 338 27.58 11.03 -19.50
CA LYS A 338 27.32 12.48 -19.58
C LYS A 338 25.85 12.86 -19.77
N LYS A 339 24.93 11.90 -19.61
CA LYS A 339 23.49 12.14 -19.67
C LYS A 339 23.03 12.90 -18.44
N VAL A 340 22.27 13.97 -18.62
CA VAL A 340 21.52 14.64 -17.55
C VAL A 340 20.46 13.66 -17.03
N LEU A 341 20.56 13.27 -15.76
CA LEU A 341 19.66 12.35 -15.07
C LEU A 341 18.50 13.10 -14.39
N GLY A 342 18.67 14.38 -14.14
CA GLY A 342 17.69 15.25 -13.48
C GLY A 342 18.36 16.52 -12.99
N LYS A 343 17.68 17.23 -12.10
CA LYS A 343 18.24 18.38 -11.38
C LYS A 343 18.10 18.15 -9.88
N GLU A 344 18.98 18.76 -9.12
CA GLU A 344 18.77 18.95 -7.68
C GLU A 344 17.50 19.77 -7.47
N THR A 345 16.76 19.47 -6.42
CA THR A 345 15.48 20.14 -6.14
C THR A 345 15.42 20.44 -4.65
N GLU A 346 15.03 21.66 -4.31
CA GLU A 346 14.87 22.11 -2.93
C GLU A 346 13.43 22.56 -2.72
N GLU A 347 12.75 21.94 -1.75
CA GLU A 347 11.39 22.30 -1.37
C GLU A 347 11.40 23.61 -0.59
N LEU A 348 10.69 24.63 -1.10
CA LEU A 348 10.62 25.95 -0.47
C LEU A 348 9.43 26.04 0.49
N GLY A 349 8.34 25.32 0.19
CA GLY A 349 7.17 25.26 1.04
C GLY A 349 5.92 24.71 0.37
N GLU A 350 4.83 24.70 1.14
CA GLU A 350 3.50 24.28 0.68
C GLU A 350 2.58 25.50 0.57
N VAL A 351 1.75 25.49 -0.47
CA VAL A 351 0.72 26.51 -0.73
C VAL A 351 -0.64 25.85 -0.97
N ARG A 352 -1.72 26.57 -0.71
CA ARG A 352 -3.10 26.11 -0.94
C ARG A 352 -3.81 27.00 -1.95
N LEU A 353 -4.44 26.40 -2.97
CA LEU A 353 -5.20 27.15 -3.97
C LEU A 353 -6.43 27.82 -3.34
N MET A 354 -6.46 29.15 -3.32
CA MET A 354 -7.57 29.93 -2.75
C MET A 354 -8.59 30.31 -3.82
N GLN A 355 -8.10 30.63 -5.02
CA GLN A 355 -8.89 30.99 -6.18
C GLN A 355 -8.33 30.28 -7.41
N VAL A 356 -9.20 29.75 -8.27
CA VAL A 356 -8.82 29.05 -9.48
C VAL A 356 -9.61 29.65 -10.65
N TYR A 357 -8.89 30.21 -11.61
CA TYR A 357 -9.39 30.73 -12.87
C TYR A 357 -9.15 29.70 -13.98
N PRO A 358 -9.62 29.88 -15.22
CA PRO A 358 -9.41 28.89 -16.29
C PRO A 358 -7.94 28.51 -16.49
N GLN A 359 -7.05 29.50 -16.59
CA GLN A 359 -5.65 29.30 -16.97
C GLN A 359 -4.64 29.52 -15.84
N PHE A 360 -5.05 30.10 -14.70
CA PHE A 360 -4.16 30.40 -13.59
C PHE A 360 -4.89 30.26 -12.25
N SER A 361 -4.14 30.27 -11.16
CA SER A 361 -4.70 30.23 -9.81
C SER A 361 -3.93 31.15 -8.86
N ILE A 362 -4.58 31.51 -7.76
CA ILE A 362 -3.96 32.26 -6.66
C ILE A 362 -3.93 31.32 -5.46
N ALA A 363 -2.73 31.08 -4.95
CA ALA A 363 -2.44 30.19 -3.84
C ALA A 363 -1.91 30.98 -2.66
N LYS A 364 -2.25 30.57 -1.45
CA LYS A 364 -1.74 31.15 -0.21
C LYS A 364 -0.69 30.24 0.39
N VAL A 365 0.43 30.80 0.86
CA VAL A 365 1.45 30.05 1.60
C VAL A 365 0.87 29.52 2.90
N ILE A 366 0.99 28.20 3.12
CA ILE A 366 0.55 27.52 4.34
C ILE A 366 1.72 27.01 5.17
N ARG A 367 2.87 26.73 4.54
CA ARG A 367 4.10 26.33 5.20
C ARG A 367 5.30 26.84 4.41
N SER A 368 6.27 27.45 5.08
CA SER A 368 7.58 27.79 4.51
C SER A 368 8.65 26.92 5.14
N GLN A 369 9.64 26.50 4.35
CA GLN A 369 10.82 25.77 4.82
C GLN A 369 12.08 26.66 4.88
N GLY A 370 11.90 27.99 4.91
CA GLY A 370 13.00 28.95 4.99
C GLY A 370 13.55 29.40 3.63
N GLY A 371 13.04 28.86 2.52
CA GLY A 371 13.29 29.35 1.17
C GLY A 371 12.44 30.58 0.81
N VAL A 372 12.92 31.40 -0.13
CA VAL A 372 12.21 32.57 -0.67
C VAL A 372 11.37 32.12 -1.86
N PHE A 373 10.08 32.46 -1.87
CA PHE A 373 9.21 32.24 -3.03
C PHE A 373 9.46 33.34 -4.08
N GLU A 374 9.82 32.94 -5.28
CA GLU A 374 10.16 33.83 -6.39
C GLU A 374 9.45 33.44 -7.68
N ILE A 375 9.27 34.42 -8.57
CA ILE A 375 8.78 34.17 -9.93
C ILE A 375 9.75 33.20 -10.63
N GLY A 376 9.19 32.17 -11.27
CA GLY A 376 9.93 31.11 -11.93
C GLY A 376 10.22 29.89 -11.05
N ASN A 377 9.93 29.93 -9.75
CA ASN A 377 9.93 28.70 -8.93
C ASN A 377 8.93 27.70 -9.50
N LYS A 378 9.27 26.41 -9.44
CA LYS A 378 8.44 25.31 -9.90
C LYS A 378 7.37 24.98 -8.88
N VAL A 379 6.23 24.53 -9.37
CA VAL A 379 5.12 24.10 -8.52
C VAL A 379 4.55 22.78 -9.03
N ILE A 380 4.18 21.91 -8.10
CA ILE A 380 3.46 20.67 -8.39
C ILE A 380 2.30 20.49 -7.41
N THR A 381 1.14 20.04 -7.88
CA THR A 381 0.01 19.70 -7.00
C THR A 381 0.34 18.49 -6.11
N LYS A 382 -0.12 18.53 -4.85
CA LYS A 382 0.12 17.47 -3.86
C LYS A 382 -0.89 16.35 -3.99
#